data_AF-A0A835Z1N9-F1
#
_entry.id   AF-A0A835Z1N9-F1
#
_cell.length_a   1.000
_cell.length_b   1.000
_cell.length_c   1.000
_cell.angle_alpha   90.00
_cell.angle_beta   90.00
_cell.angle_gamma   90.00
#
_symmetry.space_group_name_H-M   'P 1'
#
loop_
_entity.id
_entity.type
_entity.pdbx_description
1 polymer ?
#
loop_
_entity_poly.entity_id
_entity_poly.type
_entity_poly.pdbx_seq_one_letter_code
_entity_poly.pdbx_strand_id
1 'polypeptide(L)'
;MTRAEQLATKDKVALEKQRLFNRAGRAAREYRDNLPPEGVSLTEAHPGAAGFIADADRFHTDVVGEELVRRTAEHERRQQIVDHRRRQKQDREENRWTEMRERQARDEERWGALREEGVKAKKNASGIPYDMISLTYRKGADGARLRHDDALTQHRAALRSNQLSRLGDGRSGYNIISGAPCAPRADPPRPLSQAAPAAAAAAAAGAHWMAHA
;
A
#
# COMPACT_ATOMS: atom_id res chain seq x y z
N MET A 1 -99.29 45.35 -41.09
CA MET A 1 -99.33 44.07 -40.36
C MET A 1 -100.71 43.46 -40.48
N THR A 2 -100.79 42.27 -41.07
CA THR A 2 -102.06 41.56 -41.27
C THR A 2 -102.50 40.86 -39.98
N ARG A 3 -103.80 40.57 -39.81
CA ARG A 3 -104.33 39.84 -38.64
C ARG A 3 -103.68 38.46 -38.46
N ALA A 4 -103.26 37.83 -39.56
CA ALA A 4 -102.53 36.56 -39.57
C ALA A 4 -101.12 36.71 -38.96
N GLU A 5 -100.38 37.77 -39.31
CA GLU A 5 -99.07 38.07 -38.71
C GLU A 5 -99.17 38.36 -37.20
N GLN A 6 -100.26 39.01 -36.77
CA GLN A 6 -100.50 39.28 -35.35
C GLN A 6 -100.87 38.01 -34.56
N LEU A 7 -101.53 37.04 -35.19
CA LEU A 7 -101.81 35.74 -34.57
C LEU A 7 -100.54 34.87 -34.51
N ALA A 8 -99.71 34.90 -35.55
CA ALA A 8 -98.44 34.18 -35.57
C ALA A 8 -97.45 34.68 -34.50
N THR A 9 -97.41 35.99 -34.25
CA THR A 9 -96.57 36.57 -33.18
C THR A 9 -97.12 36.32 -31.77
N LYS A 10 -98.41 35.98 -31.64
CA LYS A 10 -99.07 35.65 -30.36
C LYS A 10 -99.23 34.14 -30.13
N ASP A 11 -98.77 33.31 -31.07
CA ASP A 11 -98.80 31.86 -30.91
C ASP A 11 -97.84 31.45 -29.80
N LYS A 12 -98.42 30.97 -28.70
CA LYS A 12 -97.68 30.54 -27.52
C LYS A 12 -96.74 29.39 -27.84
N VAL A 13 -97.12 28.49 -28.75
CA VAL A 13 -96.29 27.33 -29.09
C VAL A 13 -95.03 27.78 -29.83
N ALA A 14 -95.16 28.67 -30.80
CA ALA A 14 -94.03 29.23 -31.53
C ALA A 14 -93.10 30.04 -30.63
N LEU A 15 -93.65 30.86 -29.72
CA LEU A 15 -92.87 31.65 -28.77
C LEU A 15 -92.13 30.78 -27.74
N GLU A 16 -92.78 29.76 -27.20
CA GLU A 16 -92.12 28.81 -26.28
C GLU A 16 -91.01 28.02 -26.99
N LYS A 17 -91.25 27.62 -28.25
CA LYS A 17 -90.22 26.97 -29.07
C LYS A 17 -89.02 27.89 -29.30
N GLN A 18 -89.25 29.16 -29.65
CA GLN A 18 -88.19 30.15 -29.84
C GLN A 18 -87.43 30.46 -28.53
N ARG A 19 -88.12 30.52 -27.39
CA ARG A 19 -87.50 30.69 -26.06
C ARG A 19 -86.65 29.48 -25.67
N LEU A 20 -87.12 28.26 -25.98
CA LEU A 20 -86.35 27.04 -25.77
C LEU A 20 -85.08 27.02 -26.64
N PHE A 21 -85.17 27.44 -27.90
CA PHE A 21 -84.00 27.57 -28.78
C PHE A 21 -82.98 28.61 -28.28
N ASN A 22 -83.45 29.73 -27.73
CA ASN A 22 -82.60 30.82 -27.25
C ASN A 22 -82.16 30.68 -25.78
N ARG A 23 -82.51 29.57 -25.10
CA ARG A 23 -82.20 29.37 -23.67
C ARG A 23 -80.74 28.95 -23.50
N ALA A 24 -79.95 29.71 -22.75
CA ALA A 24 -78.59 29.30 -22.38
C ALA A 24 -78.60 28.16 -21.34
N GLY A 25 -77.72 27.16 -21.50
CA GLY A 25 -77.51 26.07 -20.55
C GLY A 25 -77.71 24.66 -21.13
N ARG A 26 -77.83 23.64 -20.27
CA ARG A 26 -77.84 22.21 -20.63
C ARG A 26 -78.91 21.83 -21.66
N ALA A 27 -80.04 22.53 -21.69
CA ALA A 27 -81.11 22.34 -22.68
C ALA A 27 -80.73 22.84 -24.09
N ALA A 28 -79.80 23.80 -24.22
CA ALA A 28 -79.24 24.23 -25.51
C ALA A 28 -78.39 23.13 -26.18
N ARG A 29 -77.94 22.11 -25.42
CA ARG A 29 -77.17 20.99 -25.97
C ARG A 29 -78.01 20.05 -26.84
N GLU A 30 -79.33 20.01 -26.64
CA GLU A 30 -80.23 19.12 -27.39
C GLU A 30 -80.78 19.78 -28.67
N TYR A 31 -80.78 21.12 -28.74
CA TYR A 31 -81.24 21.85 -29.90
C TYR A 31 -80.07 22.19 -30.85
N ARG A 32 -80.15 21.65 -32.08
CA ARG A 32 -79.07 21.47 -33.06
C ARG A 32 -78.34 22.74 -33.55
N ASP A 33 -78.87 23.93 -33.33
CA ASP A 33 -78.33 25.16 -33.95
C ASP A 33 -77.10 25.73 -33.21
N ASN A 34 -76.87 25.34 -31.95
CA ASN A 34 -75.66 25.72 -31.18
C ASN A 34 -74.58 24.62 -31.17
N LEU A 35 -74.73 23.58 -32.01
CA LEU A 35 -73.73 22.53 -32.11
C LEU A 35 -72.50 23.09 -32.86
N PRO A 36 -71.28 22.89 -32.36
CA PRO A 36 -70.08 23.15 -33.14
C PRO A 36 -70.17 22.43 -34.50
N PRO A 37 -69.61 23.00 -35.59
CA PRO A 37 -69.56 22.31 -36.89
C PRO A 37 -68.96 20.90 -36.73
N GLU A 38 -69.42 19.97 -37.56
CA GLU A 38 -69.25 18.52 -37.38
C GLU A 38 -67.84 18.12 -36.94
N GLY A 39 -67.75 17.35 -35.85
CA GLY A 39 -66.51 16.71 -35.38
C GLY A 39 -65.87 17.30 -34.12
N VAL A 40 -66.35 18.44 -33.60
CA VAL A 40 -65.79 19.06 -32.38
C VAL A 40 -66.69 18.82 -31.18
N SER A 41 -66.16 18.16 -30.14
CA SER A 41 -66.89 18.00 -28.88
C SER A 41 -67.02 19.37 -28.19
N LEU A 42 -68.09 19.61 -27.42
CA LEU A 42 -68.27 20.88 -26.70
C LEU A 42 -67.11 21.21 -25.72
N THR A 43 -66.29 20.21 -25.42
CA THR A 43 -65.13 20.27 -24.53
C THR A 43 -63.79 20.48 -25.25
N GLU A 44 -63.77 20.43 -26.58
CA GLU A 44 -62.58 20.65 -27.39
C GLU A 44 -62.59 22.06 -28.00
N ALA A 45 -61.46 22.75 -27.86
CA ALA A 45 -61.27 24.03 -28.53
C ALA A 45 -61.09 23.79 -30.04
N HIS A 46 -61.63 24.69 -30.86
CA HIS A 46 -61.47 24.63 -32.32
C HIS A 46 -60.01 24.91 -32.73
N PRO A 47 -59.44 24.29 -33.79
CA PRO A 47 -58.05 24.49 -34.24
C PRO A 47 -57.54 25.94 -34.40
N GLY A 48 -58.45 26.89 -34.61
CA GLY A 48 -58.16 28.32 -34.70
C GLY A 48 -58.44 29.13 -33.43
N ALA A 49 -58.90 28.51 -32.35
CA ALA A 49 -59.15 29.15 -31.07
C ALA A 49 -57.87 29.21 -30.24
N ALA A 50 -57.71 30.27 -29.44
CA ALA A 50 -56.51 30.48 -28.61
C ALA A 50 -56.26 29.36 -27.57
N GLY A 51 -57.27 28.52 -27.27
CA GLY A 51 -57.17 27.38 -26.37
C GLY A 51 -56.92 26.03 -27.05
N PHE A 52 -56.73 26.01 -28.38
CA PHE A 52 -56.46 24.77 -29.09
C PHE A 52 -54.99 24.38 -29.01
N ILE A 53 -54.77 23.11 -28.69
CA ILE A 53 -53.48 22.46 -28.67
C ILE A 53 -53.67 21.13 -29.40
N ALA A 54 -52.78 20.82 -30.35
CA ALA A 54 -52.82 19.55 -31.06
C ALA A 54 -52.56 18.39 -30.07
N ASP A 55 -53.17 17.22 -30.30
CA ASP A 55 -52.96 16.07 -29.41
C ASP A 55 -51.48 15.65 -29.29
N ALA A 56 -50.69 15.88 -30.34
CA ALA A 56 -49.24 15.64 -30.33
C ALA A 56 -48.47 16.58 -29.37
N ASP A 57 -48.97 17.80 -29.15
CA ASP A 57 -48.39 18.76 -28.21
C ASP A 57 -49.01 18.64 -26.82
N ARG A 58 -50.24 18.10 -26.75
CA ARG A 58 -50.99 17.85 -25.51
C ARG A 58 -50.48 16.62 -24.77
N PHE A 59 -50.08 15.58 -25.50
CA PHE A 59 -49.58 14.33 -24.95
C PHE A 59 -48.10 14.16 -25.25
N HIS A 60 -47.27 13.99 -24.23
CA HIS A 60 -45.88 13.59 -24.43
C HIS A 60 -45.84 12.19 -25.07
N THR A 61 -45.39 12.11 -26.31
CA THR A 61 -45.39 10.88 -27.11
C THR A 61 -44.21 9.96 -26.80
N ASP A 62 -43.14 10.47 -26.18
CA ASP A 62 -41.89 9.73 -25.93
C ASP A 62 -41.73 9.27 -24.47
N VAL A 63 -42.72 8.54 -23.97
CA VAL A 63 -42.66 7.92 -22.63
C VAL A 63 -41.51 6.91 -22.55
N VAL A 64 -41.15 6.28 -23.69
CA VAL A 64 -40.09 5.26 -23.76
C VAL A 64 -38.72 5.89 -23.58
N GLY A 65 -38.45 7.04 -24.20
CA GLY A 65 -37.19 7.78 -24.05
C GLY A 65 -36.98 8.28 -22.63
N GLU A 66 -38.01 8.86 -22.01
CA GLU A 66 -37.94 9.31 -20.61
C GLU A 66 -37.65 8.15 -19.64
N GLU A 67 -38.26 7.00 -19.88
CA GLU A 67 -38.07 5.80 -19.05
C GLU A 67 -36.66 5.21 -19.21
N LEU A 68 -36.14 5.20 -20.44
CA LEU A 68 -34.75 4.81 -20.71
C LEU A 68 -33.75 5.74 -20.02
N VAL A 69 -33.95 7.06 -20.10
CA VAL A 69 -33.11 8.06 -19.41
C VAL A 69 -33.13 7.83 -17.90
N ARG A 70 -34.31 7.56 -17.33
CA ARG A 70 -34.43 7.26 -15.90
C ARG A 70 -33.68 5.98 -15.51
N ARG A 71 -33.86 4.89 -16.26
CA ARG A 71 -33.19 3.61 -15.98
C ARG A 71 -31.67 3.70 -16.11
N THR A 72 -31.19 4.37 -17.15
CA THR A 72 -29.74 4.57 -17.37
C THR A 72 -29.14 5.42 -16.26
N ALA A 73 -29.79 6.51 -15.85
CA ALA A 73 -29.33 7.33 -14.73
C ALA A 73 -29.30 6.54 -13.40
N GLU A 74 -30.30 5.69 -13.13
CA GLU A 74 -30.30 4.82 -11.95
C GLU A 74 -29.16 3.78 -12.00
N HIS A 75 -28.91 3.19 -13.17
CA HIS A 75 -27.83 2.24 -13.38
C HIS A 75 -26.45 2.89 -13.20
N GLU A 76 -26.23 4.06 -13.80
CA GLU A 76 -25.00 4.83 -13.67
C GLU A 76 -24.71 5.22 -12.23
N ARG A 77 -25.73 5.68 -11.48
CA ARG A 77 -25.58 5.98 -10.05
C ARG A 77 -25.14 4.75 -9.25
N ARG A 78 -25.73 3.59 -9.53
CA ARG A 78 -25.32 2.33 -8.86
C ARG A 78 -23.88 1.97 -9.20
N GLN A 79 -23.48 2.11 -10.46
CA GLN A 79 -22.12 1.83 -10.90
C GLN A 79 -21.12 2.78 -10.22
N GLN A 80 -21.41 4.08 -10.19
CA GLN A 80 -20.58 5.08 -9.50
C GLN A 80 -20.39 4.76 -8.01
N ILE A 81 -21.43 4.31 -7.31
CA ILE A 81 -21.33 3.92 -5.90
C ILE A 81 -20.40 2.71 -5.72
N VAL A 82 -20.52 1.70 -6.58
CA VAL A 82 -19.67 0.50 -6.52
C VAL A 82 -18.22 0.86 -6.82
N ASP A 83 -17.98 1.65 -7.86
CA ASP A 83 -16.64 2.08 -8.25
C ASP A 83 -15.99 2.95 -7.19
N HIS A 84 -16.75 3.87 -6.59
CA HIS A 84 -16.28 4.68 -5.48
C HIS A 84 -15.89 3.82 -4.27
N ARG A 85 -16.74 2.85 -3.88
CA ARG A 85 -16.42 1.92 -2.78
C ARG A 85 -15.19 1.05 -3.11
N ARG A 86 -15.00 0.67 -4.36
CA ARG A 86 -13.83 -0.09 -4.81
C ARG A 86 -12.55 0.74 -4.69
N ARG A 87 -12.57 1.98 -5.17
CA ARG A 87 -11.45 2.93 -5.04
C ARG A 87 -11.09 3.17 -3.58
N GLN A 88 -12.07 3.47 -2.72
CA GLN A 88 -11.83 3.65 -1.28
C GLN A 88 -11.22 2.42 -0.58
N LYS A 89 -11.49 1.20 -1.07
CA LYS A 89 -10.85 -0.01 -0.53
C LYS A 89 -9.40 -0.10 -0.99
N GLN A 90 -9.13 0.18 -2.28
CA GLN A 90 -7.79 0.22 -2.83
C GLN A 90 -6.92 1.27 -2.13
N ASP A 91 -7.44 2.49 -1.96
CA ASP A 91 -6.71 3.58 -1.29
C ASP A 91 -6.36 3.22 0.16
N ARG A 92 -7.28 2.57 0.89
CA ARG A 92 -7.04 2.10 2.26
C ARG A 92 -5.98 1.00 2.33
N GLU A 93 -6.02 0.07 1.38
CA GLU A 93 -5.00 -0.98 1.30
C GLU A 93 -3.64 -0.39 0.94
N GLU A 94 -3.58 0.50 -0.05
CA GLU A 94 -2.34 1.18 -0.44
C GLU A 94 -1.75 1.96 0.74
N ASN A 95 -2.55 2.75 1.44
CA ASN A 95 -2.10 3.47 2.65
C ASN A 95 -1.57 2.51 3.73
N ARG A 96 -2.24 1.38 3.95
CA ARG A 96 -1.76 0.37 4.89
C ARG A 96 -0.40 -0.22 4.44
N TRP A 97 -0.25 -0.49 3.14
CA TRP A 97 0.99 -1.02 2.58
C TRP A 97 2.13 0.00 2.64
N THR A 98 1.86 1.29 2.39
CA THR A 98 2.86 2.35 2.51
C THR A 98 3.32 2.53 3.95
N GLU A 99 2.39 2.56 4.93
CA GLU A 99 2.73 2.61 6.36
C GLU A 99 3.61 1.42 6.79
N MET A 100 3.28 0.21 6.33
CA MET A 100 4.09 -0.98 6.63
C MET A 100 5.49 -0.89 6.03
N ARG A 101 5.62 -0.40 4.79
CA ARG A 101 6.92 -0.21 4.12
C ARG A 101 7.76 0.85 4.82
N GLU A 102 7.16 1.99 5.17
CA GLU A 102 7.86 3.05 5.91
C GLU A 102 8.34 2.56 7.27
N ARG A 103 7.51 1.80 7.99
CA ARG A 103 7.91 1.20 9.27
C ARG A 103 9.09 0.25 9.09
N GLN A 104 9.02 -0.62 8.09
CA GLN A 104 10.11 -1.56 7.80
C GLN A 104 11.40 -0.84 7.43
N ALA A 105 11.32 0.21 6.61
CA ALA A 105 12.47 1.04 6.24
C ALA A 105 13.11 1.70 7.48
N ARG A 106 12.30 2.31 8.36
CA ARG A 106 12.79 2.90 9.61
C ARG A 106 13.45 1.89 10.54
N ASP A 107 12.88 0.69 10.66
CA ASP A 107 13.47 -0.38 11.45
C ASP A 107 14.80 -0.84 10.84
N GLU A 108 14.87 -0.99 9.53
CA GLU A 108 16.10 -1.38 8.82
C GLU A 108 17.20 -0.32 8.95
N GLU A 109 16.88 0.96 8.79
CA GLU A 109 17.78 2.10 9.04
C GLU A 109 18.30 2.08 10.49
N ARG A 110 17.41 1.90 11.47
CA ARG A 110 17.79 1.80 12.88
C ARG A 110 18.74 0.64 13.13
N TRP A 111 18.47 -0.53 12.54
CA TRP A 111 19.35 -1.70 12.67
C TRP A 111 20.66 -1.54 11.91
N GLY A 112 20.67 -0.80 10.79
CA GLY A 112 21.87 -0.41 10.05
C GLY A 112 22.76 0.48 10.91
N ALA A 113 22.21 1.57 11.44
CA ALA A 113 22.92 2.48 12.34
C ALA A 113 23.48 1.76 13.58
N LEU A 114 22.70 0.89 14.22
CA LEU A 114 23.15 0.09 15.36
C LEU A 114 24.29 -0.88 15.01
N ARG A 115 24.32 -1.41 13.77
CA ARG A 115 25.38 -2.29 13.28
C ARG A 115 26.66 -1.50 12.99
N GLU A 116 26.55 -0.34 12.35
CA GLU A 116 27.67 0.55 12.02
C GLU A 116 28.32 1.11 13.29
N GLU A 117 27.52 1.60 14.24
CA GLU A 117 28.03 2.15 15.50
C GLU A 117 28.74 1.08 16.35
N GLY A 118 28.35 -0.20 16.17
CA GLY A 118 28.97 -1.35 16.82
C GLY A 118 28.86 -1.36 18.35
N VAL A 119 28.01 -0.52 18.96
CA VAL A 119 27.91 -0.36 20.43
C VAL A 119 27.51 -1.66 21.12
N LYS A 120 26.63 -2.46 20.50
CA LYS A 120 26.28 -3.79 21.01
C LYS A 120 27.46 -4.77 20.92
N ALA A 121 28.29 -4.67 19.88
CA ALA A 121 29.49 -5.50 19.75
C ALA A 121 30.57 -5.10 20.77
N LYS A 122 30.66 -3.82 21.14
CA LYS A 122 31.59 -3.33 22.17
C LYS A 122 31.30 -3.92 23.56
N LYS A 123 30.03 -4.15 23.91
CA LYS A 123 29.65 -4.75 25.21
C LYS A 123 30.08 -6.22 25.35
N ASN A 124 30.16 -6.95 24.23
CA ASN A 124 30.58 -8.35 24.20
C ASN A 124 32.05 -8.52 23.80
N ALA A 125 32.82 -7.44 23.72
CA ALA A 125 34.24 -7.53 23.46
C ALA A 125 34.90 -8.19 24.68
N SER A 126 35.42 -9.41 24.50
CA SER A 126 36.29 -10.04 25.48
C SER A 126 37.46 -9.09 25.80
N GLY A 127 37.80 -8.96 27.09
CA GLY A 127 38.96 -8.19 27.54
C GLY A 127 40.31 -8.79 27.12
N ILE A 128 40.28 -10.01 26.59
CA ILE A 128 41.43 -10.72 26.04
C ILE A 128 41.46 -10.51 24.52
N PRO A 129 42.62 -10.18 23.91
CA PRO A 129 42.76 -9.99 22.46
C PRO A 129 42.75 -11.31 21.66
N TYR A 130 41.83 -12.21 22.02
CA TYR A 130 41.57 -13.50 21.39
C TYR A 130 40.08 -13.58 21.04
N ASP A 131 39.79 -14.00 19.81
CA ASP A 131 38.43 -14.23 19.34
C ASP A 131 38.07 -15.71 19.50
N MET A 132 37.08 -15.99 20.35
CA MET A 132 36.62 -17.34 20.64
C MET A 132 35.85 -17.96 19.49
N ILE A 133 35.29 -17.15 18.57
CA ILE A 133 34.48 -17.65 17.45
C ILE A 133 35.40 -18.08 16.31
N SER A 134 36.30 -17.20 15.89
CA SER A 134 37.27 -17.54 14.83
C SER A 134 38.45 -18.37 15.33
N LEU A 135 38.62 -18.52 16.65
CA LEU A 135 39.79 -19.15 17.28
C LEU A 135 41.11 -18.50 16.85
N THR A 136 41.08 -17.18 16.60
CA THR A 136 42.24 -16.43 16.16
C THR A 136 42.57 -15.29 17.11
N TYR A 137 43.86 -14.97 17.21
CA TYR A 137 44.32 -13.75 17.88
C TYR A 137 43.88 -12.52 17.09
N ARG A 138 43.47 -11.46 17.80
CA ARG A 138 43.12 -10.20 17.13
C ARG A 138 44.33 -9.63 16.40
N LYS A 139 44.08 -9.08 15.21
CA LYS A 139 45.12 -8.40 14.40
C LYS A 139 45.46 -7.06 15.06
N GLY A 140 46.51 -7.05 15.87
CA GLY A 140 46.97 -5.87 16.61
C GLY A 140 48.17 -6.18 17.51
N ALA A 141 48.76 -5.15 18.10
CA ALA A 141 49.92 -5.31 18.98
C ALA A 141 49.62 -6.21 20.19
N ASP A 142 48.44 -6.05 20.80
CA ASP A 142 48.05 -6.83 21.98
C ASP A 142 47.79 -8.31 21.65
N GLY A 143 47.19 -8.59 20.48
CA GLY A 143 47.02 -9.97 20.01
C GLY A 143 48.36 -10.64 19.69
N ALA A 144 49.32 -9.90 19.13
CA ALA A 144 50.67 -10.40 18.89
C ALA A 144 51.43 -10.66 20.20
N ARG A 145 51.25 -9.81 21.23
CA ARG A 145 51.81 -10.02 22.57
C ARG A 145 51.24 -11.28 23.22
N LEU A 146 49.92 -11.43 23.24
CA LEU A 146 49.27 -12.62 23.78
C LEU A 146 49.74 -13.89 23.08
N ARG A 147 49.82 -13.88 21.74
CA ARG A 147 50.33 -15.01 20.95
C ARG A 147 51.76 -15.40 21.35
N HIS A 148 52.61 -14.42 21.59
CA HIS A 148 53.98 -14.66 22.01
C HIS A 148 54.06 -15.23 23.44
N ASP A 149 53.25 -14.72 24.36
CA ASP A 149 53.23 -15.19 25.74
C ASP A 149 52.69 -16.63 25.85
N ASP A 150 51.69 -16.97 25.05
CA ASP A 150 51.19 -18.34 24.90
C ASP A 150 52.27 -19.25 24.32
N ALA A 151 52.97 -18.80 23.26
CA ALA A 151 54.08 -19.55 22.68
C ALA A 151 55.23 -19.77 23.67
N LEU A 152 55.55 -18.78 24.51
CA LEU A 152 56.53 -18.91 25.59
C LEU A 152 56.06 -19.92 26.64
N THR A 153 54.78 -19.94 26.97
CA THR A 153 54.21 -20.91 27.92
C THR A 153 54.32 -22.33 27.38
N GLN A 154 54.01 -22.53 26.10
CA GLN A 154 54.20 -23.81 25.40
C GLN A 154 55.68 -24.21 25.37
N HIS A 155 56.59 -23.27 25.10
CA HIS A 155 58.04 -23.50 25.10
C HIS A 155 58.55 -23.95 26.47
N ARG A 156 58.14 -23.28 27.56
CA ARG A 156 58.50 -23.67 28.94
C ARG A 156 57.96 -25.04 29.31
N ALA A 157 56.73 -25.36 28.89
CA ALA A 157 56.13 -26.67 29.12
C ALA A 157 56.91 -27.78 28.39
N ALA A 158 57.29 -27.54 27.14
CA ALA A 158 58.10 -28.47 26.35
C ALA A 158 59.52 -28.66 26.94
N LEU A 159 60.17 -27.58 27.37
CA LEU A 159 61.46 -27.67 28.10
C LEU A 159 61.33 -28.49 29.38
N ARG A 160 60.27 -28.24 30.17
CA ARG A 160 60.02 -29.02 31.40
C ARG A 160 59.79 -30.50 31.09
N SER A 161 59.05 -30.81 30.02
CA SER A 161 58.84 -32.19 29.57
C SER A 161 60.18 -32.86 29.21
N ASN A 162 61.04 -32.17 28.44
CA ASN A 162 62.38 -32.67 28.13
C ASN A 162 63.23 -32.88 29.38
N GLN A 163 63.22 -31.92 30.32
CA GLN A 163 63.95 -32.00 31.58
C GLN A 163 63.49 -33.22 32.41
N LEU A 164 62.18 -33.42 32.54
CA LEU A 164 61.61 -34.55 33.25
C LEU A 164 61.97 -35.88 32.59
N SER A 165 61.92 -35.97 31.26
CA SER A 165 62.37 -37.16 30.54
C SER A 165 63.86 -37.42 30.72
N ARG A 166 64.73 -36.39 30.67
CA ARG A 166 66.18 -36.55 30.92
C ARG A 166 66.48 -37.06 32.33
N LEU A 167 65.79 -36.53 33.34
CA LEU A 167 65.98 -36.94 34.74
C LEU A 167 65.35 -38.30 35.06
N GLY A 168 64.19 -38.60 34.47
CA GLY A 168 63.45 -39.84 34.68
C GLY A 168 64.03 -41.02 33.89
N ASP A 169 64.12 -40.88 32.55
CA ASP A 169 64.55 -41.95 31.64
C ASP A 169 66.09 -42.05 31.57
N GLY A 170 66.82 -40.99 31.93
CA GLY A 170 68.29 -40.97 31.86
C GLY A 170 68.99 -41.72 32.98
N ARG A 171 68.27 -42.17 34.03
CA ARG A 171 68.88 -42.87 35.17
C ARG A 171 69.33 -44.30 34.82
N SER A 172 68.61 -44.97 33.93
CA SER A 172 68.92 -46.33 33.44
C SER A 172 69.66 -46.34 32.10
N GLY A 173 69.64 -45.24 31.33
CA GLY A 173 70.26 -45.16 30.00
C GLY A 173 69.47 -45.85 28.88
N TYR A 174 68.40 -46.57 29.23
CA TYR A 174 67.47 -47.23 28.32
C TYR A 174 66.03 -47.09 28.83
N ASN A 175 65.07 -47.18 27.92
CA ASN A 175 63.65 -47.15 28.24
C ASN A 175 63.23 -48.47 28.89
N ILE A 176 62.63 -48.42 30.08
CA ILE A 176 62.30 -49.61 30.88
C ILE A 176 61.17 -50.46 30.26
N ILE A 177 60.30 -49.87 29.43
CA ILE A 177 59.18 -50.57 28.79
C ILE A 177 59.62 -51.24 27.49
N SER A 178 60.45 -50.57 26.69
CA SER A 178 60.84 -51.07 25.35
C SER A 178 62.27 -51.63 25.26
N GLY A 179 63.11 -51.40 26.27
CA GLY A 179 64.52 -51.79 26.27
C GLY A 179 65.42 -51.00 25.32
N ALA A 180 64.88 -50.08 24.52
CA ALA A 180 65.63 -49.29 23.55
C ALA A 180 66.51 -48.22 24.22
N PRO A 181 67.66 -47.86 23.62
CA PRO A 181 68.50 -46.78 24.14
C PRO A 181 67.75 -45.44 24.15
N CYS A 182 67.95 -44.66 25.21
CA CYS A 182 67.31 -43.36 25.33
C CYS A 182 67.94 -42.36 24.34
N ALA A 183 67.16 -41.94 23.33
CA ALA A 183 67.62 -40.93 22.39
C ALA A 183 67.74 -39.54 23.06
N PRO A 184 68.80 -38.76 22.76
CA PRO A 184 68.93 -37.40 23.27
C PRO A 184 67.81 -36.52 22.69
N ARG A 185 66.99 -35.95 23.56
CA ARG A 185 65.95 -34.99 23.15
C ARG A 185 66.55 -33.61 22.96
N ALA A 186 66.39 -33.03 21.77
CA ALA A 186 66.74 -31.65 21.50
C ALA A 186 65.76 -30.69 22.19
N ASP A 187 66.28 -29.56 22.67
CA ASP A 187 65.44 -28.53 23.27
C ASP A 187 64.65 -27.76 22.21
N PRO A 188 63.36 -27.46 22.46
CA PRO A 188 62.53 -26.76 21.51
C PRO A 188 63.08 -25.35 21.24
N PRO A 189 63.02 -24.86 19.99
CA PRO A 189 63.47 -23.52 19.65
C PRO A 189 62.64 -22.48 20.41
N ARG A 190 63.31 -21.45 20.95
CA ARG A 190 62.63 -20.36 21.64
C ARG A 190 61.78 -19.58 20.63
N PRO A 191 60.49 -19.32 20.92
CA PRO A 191 59.64 -18.53 20.03
C PRO A 191 60.21 -17.11 19.90
N LEU A 192 60.28 -16.62 18.67
CA LEU A 192 60.72 -15.26 18.37
C LEU A 192 59.58 -14.28 18.72
N SER A 193 59.93 -13.14 19.32
CA SER A 193 58.94 -12.08 19.54
C SER A 193 58.57 -11.46 18.20
N GLN A 194 57.32 -11.65 17.77
CA GLN A 194 56.77 -11.01 16.57
C GLN A 194 56.42 -9.54 16.81
N ALA A 195 57.03 -8.90 17.81
CA ALA A 195 56.68 -7.58 18.30
C ALA A 195 57.28 -6.46 17.41
N ALA A 196 56.99 -6.46 16.11
CA ALA A 196 57.08 -5.29 15.22
C ALA A 196 56.68 -5.63 13.77
N PRO A 197 55.38 -5.66 13.45
CA PRO A 197 55.01 -5.11 12.13
C PRO A 197 54.10 -3.88 12.20
N ALA A 198 53.54 -3.53 13.37
CA ALA A 198 52.62 -2.39 13.47
C ALA A 198 53.32 -1.02 13.33
N ALA A 199 54.54 -0.87 13.87
CA ALA A 199 55.30 0.39 13.73
C ALA A 199 55.77 0.62 12.28
N ALA A 200 56.11 -0.44 11.54
CA ALA A 200 56.51 -0.34 10.14
C ALA A 200 55.31 -0.10 9.19
N ALA A 201 54.15 -0.69 9.47
CA ALA A 201 52.94 -0.49 8.66
C ALA A 201 52.34 0.93 8.83
N ALA A 202 52.40 1.51 10.03
CA ALA A 202 51.94 2.89 10.27
C ALA A 202 52.83 3.93 9.55
N ALA A 203 54.14 3.69 9.45
CA ALA A 203 55.06 4.55 8.70
C ALA A 203 54.79 4.53 7.18
N ALA A 204 54.37 3.38 6.63
CA ALA A 204 54.03 3.25 5.21
C ALA A 204 52.71 3.95 4.83
N ALA A 205 51.73 4.01 5.74
CA ALA A 205 50.45 4.68 5.49
C ALA A 205 50.54 6.21 5.55
N GLY A 206 51.46 6.77 6.36
CA GLY A 206 51.71 8.22 6.43
C GLY A 206 52.40 8.80 5.18
N ALA A 207 53.17 7.99 4.45
CA ALA A 207 53.86 8.42 3.23
C ALA A 207 52.93 8.57 2.02
N HIS A 208 51.78 7.90 2.00
CA HIS A 208 50.84 7.95 0.87
C HIS A 208 50.01 9.25 0.83
N TRP A 209 49.77 9.88 1.99
CA TRP A 209 49.02 11.13 2.10
C TRP A 209 49.83 12.40 1.78
N MET A 210 51.17 12.32 1.71
CA MET A 210 52.03 13.47 1.36
C MET A 210 52.41 13.54 -0.13
N ALA A 211 51.99 12.57 -0.96
CA ALA A 211 52.32 12.55 -2.39
C ALA A 211 51.25 13.20 -3.30
N HIS A 212 50.18 13.76 -2.72
CA HIS A 212 49.06 14.38 -3.45
C HIS A 212 48.67 15.78 -2.94
N ALA A 213 49.62 16.52 -2.36
CA ALA A 213 49.51 17.95 -2.10
C ALA A 213 50.45 18.72 -3.04
#